data_AF-A0AA42SUE1-F1
#
_entry.id   AF-A0AA42SUE1-F1
#
_cell.length_a   1.000
_cell.length_b   1.000
_cell.length_c   1.000
_cell.angle_alpha   90.00
_cell.angle_beta   90.00
_cell.angle_gamma   90.00
#
_symmetry.space_group_name_H-M   'P 1'
#
loop_
_entity.id
_entity.type
_entity.pdbx_description
1 polymer ?
#
loop_
_entity_poly.entity_id
_entity_poly.type
_entity_poly.pdbx_seq_one_letter_code
_entity_poly.pdbx_strand_id
1 'polypeptide(L)'
;MKRTADNIHASNILKELEDDTNIGFASYIFFDPNRNIFSFASRLGAPTAAGFKNFIHNVLSRLNIGGLEFIIEPIQECLDKSEASNLPVIGRTSITVNKDNELFKLIADHLIGDSVDRDLIEGIQVTLKPELKQNIRDSAKNAINRLKIEGLEGIRMQAKRIAEDEKKLKEYRVIEKGNITHEVKSFDTAIIHQEMDDAIKSSIVAKKYAEYGEETEFCDKELQALTHFYDVEKWRNL
;
A
#
# COMPACT_ATOMS: atom_id res chain seq x y z
N MET A 1 43.01 7.43 -29.76
CA MET A 1 41.99 6.37 -29.89
C MET A 1 42.65 5.00 -29.80
N LYS A 2 42.45 4.28 -28.70
CA LYS A 2 42.61 2.81 -28.64
C LYS A 2 41.38 2.31 -27.89
N ARG A 3 40.46 1.68 -28.61
CA ARG A 3 39.34 0.93 -28.02
C ARG A 3 39.91 -0.39 -27.54
N THR A 4 40.05 -0.56 -26.23
CA THR A 4 40.18 -1.88 -25.63
C THR A 4 38.85 -2.59 -25.83
N ALA A 5 38.86 -3.71 -26.52
CA ALA A 5 37.72 -4.60 -26.56
C ALA A 5 37.57 -5.19 -25.15
N ASP A 6 36.52 -4.77 -24.43
CA ASP A 6 36.15 -5.43 -23.20
C ASP A 6 35.74 -6.85 -23.54
N ASN A 7 36.60 -7.80 -23.20
CA ASN A 7 36.33 -9.22 -23.27
C ASN A 7 35.22 -9.54 -22.26
N ILE A 8 33.98 -9.48 -22.73
CA ILE A 8 32.83 -10.00 -22.00
C ILE A 8 33.04 -11.51 -21.90
N HIS A 9 33.57 -11.98 -20.77
CA HIS A 9 33.75 -13.40 -20.51
C HIS A 9 32.37 -14.07 -20.41
N ALA A 10 32.22 -15.23 -21.04
CA ALA A 10 30.97 -16.01 -20.98
C ALA A 10 30.52 -16.32 -19.53
N SER A 11 31.45 -16.36 -18.58
CA SER A 11 31.15 -16.47 -17.15
C SER A 11 30.44 -15.24 -16.57
N ASN A 12 30.67 -14.05 -17.10
CA ASN A 12 29.97 -12.83 -16.68
C ASN A 12 28.56 -12.81 -17.27
N ILE A 13 28.40 -13.28 -18.52
CA ILE A 13 27.08 -13.46 -19.14
C ILE A 13 26.26 -14.53 -18.39
N LEU A 14 26.87 -15.65 -18.02
CA LEU A 14 26.21 -16.69 -17.21
C LEU A 14 25.80 -16.18 -15.83
N LYS A 15 26.65 -15.36 -15.19
CA LYS A 15 26.35 -14.77 -13.89
C LYS A 15 25.25 -13.71 -13.96
N GLU A 16 25.25 -12.86 -14.99
CA GLU A 16 24.15 -11.94 -15.27
C GLU A 16 22.86 -12.69 -15.64
N LEU A 17 22.94 -13.80 -16.39
CA LEU A 17 21.79 -14.65 -16.69
C LEU A 17 21.26 -15.40 -15.47
N GLU A 18 22.12 -15.85 -14.55
CA GLU A 18 21.73 -16.46 -13.28
C GLU A 18 21.11 -15.41 -12.32
N ASP A 19 21.67 -14.19 -12.28
CA ASP A 19 21.06 -13.06 -11.56
C ASP A 19 19.71 -12.65 -12.21
N ASP A 20 19.58 -12.74 -13.54
CA ASP A 20 18.32 -12.51 -14.28
C ASP A 20 17.33 -13.68 -14.20
N THR A 21 17.73 -14.89 -13.81
CA THR A 21 16.76 -15.96 -13.48
C THR A 21 15.96 -15.68 -12.20
N ASN A 22 16.38 -14.67 -11.41
CA ASN A 22 15.55 -14.08 -10.36
C ASN A 22 14.54 -13.05 -10.89
N ILE A 23 14.34 -12.89 -12.21
CA ILE A 23 13.17 -12.21 -12.80
C ILE A 23 11.94 -13.14 -12.66
N GLY A 24 11.63 -13.52 -11.43
CA GLY A 24 10.39 -14.19 -11.09
C GLY A 24 9.30 -13.15 -10.95
N PHE A 25 8.23 -13.26 -11.74
CA PHE A 25 6.95 -12.60 -11.52
C PHE A 25 6.25 -13.18 -10.27
N ALA A 26 6.98 -13.20 -9.16
CA ALA A 26 6.58 -13.87 -7.93
C ALA A 26 5.88 -12.89 -7.00
N SER A 27 4.78 -13.37 -6.44
CA SER A 27 4.11 -12.76 -5.32
C SER A 27 4.14 -13.72 -4.15
N TYR A 28 4.38 -13.18 -2.98
CA TYR A 28 4.54 -13.90 -1.73
C TYR A 28 3.39 -13.51 -0.82
N ILE A 29 2.89 -14.49 -0.07
CA ILE A 29 1.77 -14.33 0.84
C ILE A 29 2.17 -14.98 2.15
N PHE A 30 2.08 -14.23 3.24
CA PHE A 30 2.32 -14.74 4.57
C PHE A 30 1.06 -14.53 5.40
N PHE A 31 0.43 -15.64 5.81
CA PHE A 31 -0.72 -15.62 6.72
C PHE A 31 -0.22 -15.62 8.16
N ASP A 32 -0.71 -14.70 8.98
CA ASP A 32 -0.42 -14.74 10.41
C ASP A 32 -1.05 -15.99 11.03
N PRO A 33 -0.31 -16.79 11.82
CA PRO A 33 -0.83 -18.03 12.38
C PRO A 33 -1.89 -17.81 13.47
N ASN A 34 -1.97 -16.62 14.06
CA ASN A 34 -2.81 -16.33 15.23
C ASN A 34 -3.89 -15.27 14.96
N ARG A 35 -3.79 -14.54 13.85
CA ARG A 35 -4.68 -13.42 13.51
C ARG A 35 -5.24 -13.61 12.10
N ASN A 36 -6.47 -13.16 11.84
CA ASN A 36 -7.07 -13.23 10.51
C ASN A 36 -6.54 -12.10 9.60
N ILE A 37 -5.22 -12.08 9.39
CA ILE A 37 -4.51 -11.09 8.58
C ILE A 37 -3.41 -11.78 7.80
N PHE A 38 -3.03 -11.18 6.68
CA PHE A 38 -1.88 -11.64 5.91
C PHE A 38 -1.12 -10.44 5.35
N SER A 39 0.18 -10.62 5.11
CA SER A 39 1.00 -9.69 4.35
C SER A 39 1.17 -10.22 2.93
N PHE A 40 1.22 -9.29 1.98
CA PHE A 40 1.36 -9.58 0.56
C PHE A 40 2.52 -8.79 -0.02
N ALA A 41 3.49 -9.49 -0.59
CA ALA A 41 4.63 -8.87 -1.26
C ALA A 41 4.63 -9.27 -2.74
N SER A 42 4.80 -8.30 -3.63
CA SER A 42 4.83 -8.56 -5.07
C SER A 42 5.97 -7.82 -5.73
N ARG A 43 6.68 -8.49 -6.63
CA ARG A 43 7.66 -7.85 -7.51
C ARG A 43 6.95 -7.02 -8.58
N LEU A 44 7.69 -6.14 -9.24
CA LEU A 44 7.17 -5.34 -10.36
C LEU A 44 6.64 -6.28 -11.45
N GLY A 45 5.38 -6.10 -11.85
CA GLY A 45 4.71 -6.92 -12.85
C GLY A 45 4.17 -8.26 -12.34
N ALA A 46 4.40 -8.63 -11.08
CA ALA A 46 3.83 -9.83 -10.48
C ALA A 46 2.34 -9.62 -10.12
N PRO A 47 1.55 -10.70 -9.93
CA PRO A 47 0.15 -10.61 -9.52
C PRO A 47 -0.03 -9.79 -8.23
N THR A 48 -1.03 -8.92 -8.22
CA THR A 48 -1.37 -8.10 -7.04
C THR A 48 -2.27 -8.88 -6.06
N ALA A 49 -2.51 -8.32 -4.88
CA ALA A 49 -3.48 -8.87 -3.93
C ALA A 49 -4.88 -9.06 -4.56
N ALA A 50 -5.29 -8.16 -5.46
CA ALA A 50 -6.54 -8.32 -6.22
C ALA A 50 -6.49 -9.53 -7.18
N GLY A 51 -5.34 -9.75 -7.84
CA GLY A 51 -5.12 -10.95 -8.65
C GLY A 51 -5.21 -12.23 -7.80
N PHE A 52 -4.67 -12.20 -6.58
CA PHE A 52 -4.78 -13.30 -5.63
C PHE A 52 -6.22 -13.54 -5.17
N LYS A 53 -7.00 -12.49 -4.87
CA LYS A 53 -8.44 -12.60 -4.54
C LYS A 53 -9.19 -13.38 -5.63
N ASN A 54 -9.00 -12.97 -6.88
CA ASN A 54 -9.63 -13.61 -8.04
C ASN A 54 -9.18 -15.07 -8.20
N PHE A 55 -7.91 -15.36 -7.94
CA PHE A 55 -7.40 -16.72 -7.95
C PHE A 55 -8.12 -17.60 -6.91
N ILE A 56 -8.25 -17.14 -5.66
CA ILE A 56 -8.95 -17.88 -4.60
C ILE A 56 -10.43 -18.07 -4.96
N HIS A 57 -11.12 -17.04 -5.45
CA HIS A 57 -12.51 -17.16 -5.91
C HIS A 57 -12.66 -18.23 -7.00
N ASN A 58 -11.74 -18.26 -7.97
CA ASN A 58 -11.73 -19.30 -8.99
C ASN A 58 -11.53 -20.69 -8.40
N VAL A 59 -10.63 -20.86 -7.43
CA VAL A 59 -10.43 -22.14 -6.72
C VAL A 59 -11.70 -22.56 -5.99
N LEU A 60 -12.31 -21.69 -5.20
CA LEU A 60 -13.55 -21.96 -4.46
C LEU A 60 -14.69 -22.36 -5.40
N SER A 61 -14.85 -21.67 -6.53
CA SER A 61 -15.87 -21.98 -7.53
C SER A 61 -15.68 -23.38 -8.15
N ARG A 62 -14.43 -23.80 -8.39
CA ARG A 62 -14.11 -25.12 -8.97
C ARG A 62 -14.29 -26.26 -7.98
N LEU A 63 -14.07 -25.99 -6.70
CA LEU A 63 -14.29 -26.96 -5.63
C LEU A 63 -15.79 -27.15 -5.31
N ASN A 64 -16.68 -26.45 -6.03
CA ASN A 64 -18.13 -26.46 -5.80
C ASN A 64 -18.52 -26.11 -4.36
N ILE A 65 -17.66 -25.35 -3.67
CA ILE A 65 -17.92 -24.81 -2.33
C ILE A 65 -18.74 -23.54 -2.51
N GLY A 66 -20.02 -23.72 -2.88
CA GLY A 66 -20.94 -22.63 -3.12
C GLY A 66 -21.15 -21.78 -1.86
N GLY A 67 -21.12 -20.46 -2.01
CA GLY A 67 -21.50 -19.50 -0.98
C GLY A 67 -20.36 -18.92 -0.13
N LEU A 68 -19.09 -19.34 -0.34
CA LEU A 68 -17.95 -18.70 0.32
C LEU A 68 -17.36 -17.60 -0.57
N GLU A 69 -17.20 -16.40 0.00
CA GLU A 69 -16.48 -15.30 -0.62
C GLU A 69 -15.14 -15.07 0.11
N PHE A 70 -14.04 -15.06 -0.64
CA PHE A 70 -12.76 -14.59 -0.12
C PHE A 70 -12.68 -13.06 -0.22
N ILE A 71 -12.72 -12.37 0.91
CA ILE A 71 -12.68 -10.92 0.98
C ILE A 71 -11.29 -10.49 1.47
N ILE A 72 -10.68 -9.54 0.77
CA ILE A 72 -9.45 -8.87 1.21
C ILE A 72 -9.82 -7.45 1.55
N GLU A 73 -9.72 -7.10 2.83
CA GLU A 73 -9.84 -5.74 3.30
C GLU A 73 -8.47 -5.26 3.77
N PRO A 74 -7.93 -4.17 3.21
CA PRO A 74 -6.65 -3.66 3.64
C PRO A 74 -6.77 -3.06 5.03
N ILE A 75 -5.81 -3.39 5.91
CA ILE A 75 -5.61 -2.61 7.13
C ILE A 75 -5.09 -1.24 6.70
N GLN A 76 -5.94 -0.24 6.89
CA GLN A 76 -5.67 1.11 6.45
C GLN A 76 -5.05 1.95 7.58
N GLU A 77 -4.06 2.74 7.21
CA GLU A 77 -3.44 3.75 8.07
C GLU A 77 -3.53 5.11 7.38
N CYS A 78 -3.80 6.13 8.19
CA CYS A 78 -3.54 7.52 7.88
C CYS A 78 -2.93 8.17 9.13
N LEU A 79 -1.98 9.09 8.92
CA LEU A 79 -1.50 9.97 9.98
C LEU A 79 -2.57 11.00 10.29
N ASP A 80 -2.81 11.31 11.55
CA ASP A 80 -3.61 12.48 11.87
C ASP A 80 -2.92 13.76 11.39
N LYS A 81 -3.69 14.82 11.11
CA LYS A 81 -3.12 16.14 10.72
C LYS A 81 -2.08 16.65 11.74
N SER A 82 -2.31 16.38 13.03
CA SER A 82 -1.41 16.71 14.14
C SER A 82 -0.11 15.92 14.06
N GLU A 83 -0.16 14.61 13.83
CA GLU A 83 1.00 13.74 13.66
C GLU A 83 1.81 14.12 12.41
N ALA A 84 1.14 14.34 11.28
CA ALA A 84 1.76 14.78 10.04
C ALA A 84 2.48 16.13 10.19
N SER A 85 1.89 17.05 10.96
CA SER A 85 2.49 18.37 11.26
C SER A 85 3.74 18.28 12.14
N ASN A 86 3.90 17.18 12.88
CA ASN A 86 5.03 16.96 13.79
C ASN A 86 6.20 16.23 13.13
N LEU A 87 6.09 15.82 11.87
CA LEU A 87 7.18 15.18 11.15
C LEU A 87 8.38 16.16 10.98
N PRO A 88 9.62 15.71 11.29
CA PRO A 88 10.83 16.55 11.27
C PRO A 88 11.23 17.03 9.87
N VAL A 89 11.03 16.17 8.86
CA VAL A 89 11.40 16.43 7.47
C VAL A 89 10.22 16.11 6.58
N ILE A 90 9.82 17.09 5.78
CA ILE A 90 8.72 16.96 4.82
C ILE A 90 9.22 17.48 3.47
N GLY A 91 9.21 16.59 2.49
CA GLY A 91 9.50 16.88 1.10
C GLY A 91 8.21 17.09 0.30
N ARG A 92 8.09 16.38 -0.82
CA ARG A 92 6.95 16.50 -1.74
C ARG A 92 5.62 16.26 -1.00
N THR A 93 4.70 17.20 -1.14
CA THR A 93 3.36 17.13 -0.55
C THR A 93 2.33 17.26 -1.66
N SER A 94 1.40 16.31 -1.75
CA SER A 94 0.31 16.29 -2.74
C SER A 94 -1.03 16.38 -2.01
N ILE A 95 -1.90 17.25 -2.47
CA ILE A 95 -3.23 17.53 -1.91
C ILE A 95 -4.25 17.26 -3.01
N THR A 96 -5.25 16.45 -2.73
CA THR A 96 -6.34 16.11 -3.66
C THR A 96 -7.65 16.66 -3.13
N VAL A 97 -8.37 17.43 -3.95
CA VAL A 97 -9.63 18.07 -3.58
C VAL A 97 -10.69 17.89 -4.68
N ASN A 98 -11.95 17.77 -4.28
CA ASN A 98 -13.08 17.72 -5.21
C ASN A 98 -13.83 19.07 -5.28
N LYS A 99 -14.92 19.08 -6.04
CA LYS A 99 -15.76 20.27 -6.31
C LYS A 99 -16.31 20.98 -5.08
N ASP A 100 -16.45 20.26 -3.96
CA ASP A 100 -16.98 20.83 -2.72
C ASP A 100 -15.96 21.70 -2.01
N ASN A 101 -14.66 21.57 -2.34
CA ASN A 101 -13.58 22.32 -1.70
C ASN A 101 -13.36 23.72 -2.30
N GLU A 102 -13.07 24.71 -1.46
CA GLU A 102 -12.75 26.08 -1.89
C GLU A 102 -11.47 26.15 -2.75
N LEU A 103 -10.48 25.29 -2.49
CA LEU A 103 -9.26 25.21 -3.30
C LEU A 103 -9.56 24.73 -4.72
N PHE A 104 -10.49 23.78 -4.88
CA PHE A 104 -10.92 23.34 -6.21
C PHE A 104 -11.51 24.50 -6.98
N LYS A 105 -12.46 25.23 -6.37
CA LYS A 105 -13.13 26.39 -6.99
C LYS A 105 -12.10 27.44 -7.43
N LEU A 106 -11.16 27.79 -6.54
CA LEU A 106 -10.10 28.75 -6.82
C LEU A 106 -9.22 28.35 -8.01
N ILE A 107 -8.79 27.09 -8.07
CA ILE A 107 -7.94 26.60 -9.17
C ILE A 107 -8.74 26.48 -10.46
N ALA A 108 -9.97 25.99 -10.39
CA ALA A 108 -10.83 25.86 -11.54
C ALA A 108 -11.18 27.20 -12.16
N ASP A 109 -11.49 28.21 -11.35
CA ASP A 109 -11.74 29.57 -11.83
C ASP A 109 -10.52 30.15 -12.55
N HIS A 110 -9.31 29.85 -12.06
CA HIS A 110 -8.07 30.41 -12.62
C HIS A 110 -7.59 29.68 -13.88
N LEU A 111 -7.65 28.34 -13.91
CA LEU A 111 -7.07 27.52 -14.99
C LEU A 111 -8.10 27.10 -16.05
N ILE A 112 -9.36 26.93 -15.66
CA ILE A 112 -10.41 26.33 -16.51
C ILE A 112 -11.45 27.39 -16.92
N GLY A 113 -11.78 28.33 -16.02
CA GLY A 113 -12.76 29.38 -16.26
C GLY A 113 -14.17 28.82 -16.49
N ASP A 114 -14.85 29.33 -17.52
CA ASP A 114 -16.24 28.98 -17.87
C ASP A 114 -16.33 27.86 -18.92
N SER A 115 -15.31 27.00 -19.02
CA SER A 115 -15.35 25.87 -19.94
C SER A 115 -16.53 24.95 -19.65
N VAL A 116 -17.20 24.48 -20.71
CA VAL A 116 -18.29 23.48 -20.63
C VAL A 116 -17.84 22.16 -19.99
N ASP A 117 -16.54 21.86 -20.06
CA ASP A 117 -15.96 20.64 -19.50
C ASP A 117 -15.67 20.75 -18.00
N ARG A 118 -15.85 21.94 -17.40
CA ARG A 118 -15.57 22.17 -15.98
C ARG A 118 -16.35 21.22 -15.08
N ASP A 119 -17.59 20.95 -15.43
CA ASP A 119 -18.46 20.04 -14.68
C ASP A 119 -18.09 18.56 -14.89
N LEU A 120 -17.22 18.24 -15.84
CA LEU A 120 -16.72 16.88 -16.07
C LEU A 120 -15.47 16.57 -15.22
N ILE A 121 -14.88 17.57 -14.54
CA ILE A 121 -13.68 17.39 -13.74
C ILE A 121 -14.06 16.92 -12.33
N GLU A 122 -13.69 15.70 -11.99
CA GLU A 122 -13.99 15.08 -10.69
C GLU A 122 -13.23 15.73 -9.53
N GLY A 123 -11.94 16.01 -9.72
CA GLY A 123 -11.07 16.54 -8.68
C GLY A 123 -9.77 17.15 -9.23
N ILE A 124 -9.07 17.87 -8.37
CA ILE A 124 -7.80 18.54 -8.66
C ILE A 124 -6.76 18.06 -7.66
N GLN A 125 -5.59 17.67 -8.18
CA GLN A 125 -4.43 17.32 -7.37
C GLN A 125 -3.34 18.40 -7.47
N VAL A 126 -3.02 19.04 -6.35
CA VAL A 126 -1.95 20.04 -6.23
C VAL A 126 -0.72 19.40 -5.60
N THR A 127 0.45 19.55 -6.23
CA THR A 127 1.71 19.08 -5.66
C THR A 127 2.64 20.23 -5.32
N LEU A 128 3.01 20.36 -4.05
CA LEU A 128 4.12 21.17 -3.58
C LEU A 128 5.40 20.36 -3.69
N LYS A 129 6.29 20.77 -4.61
CA LYS A 129 7.61 20.14 -4.79
C LYS A 129 8.68 21.03 -4.13
N PRO A 130 9.46 20.51 -3.17
CA PRO A 130 10.62 21.23 -2.68
C PRO A 130 11.69 21.32 -3.77
N GLU A 131 12.56 22.33 -3.70
CA GLU A 131 13.82 22.28 -4.41
C GLU A 131 14.67 21.09 -3.92
N LEU A 132 15.70 20.73 -4.69
CA LEU A 132 16.51 19.54 -4.44
C LEU A 132 17.04 19.52 -2.99
N LYS A 133 16.71 18.44 -2.26
CA LYS A 133 17.11 18.19 -0.86
C LYS A 133 16.61 19.25 0.15
N GLN A 134 15.63 20.07 -0.22
CA GLN A 134 15.04 21.04 0.70
C GLN A 134 13.92 20.43 1.53
N ASN A 135 13.79 20.94 2.76
CA ASN A 135 12.72 20.60 3.68
C ASN A 135 11.65 21.71 3.63
N ILE A 136 10.44 21.38 3.22
CA ILE A 136 9.31 22.34 3.14
C ILE A 136 8.30 22.13 4.27
N ARG A 137 8.77 21.64 5.42
CA ARG A 137 7.94 21.35 6.61
C ARG A 137 6.96 22.46 6.95
N ASP A 138 7.41 23.71 7.07
CA ASP A 138 6.54 24.81 7.49
C ASP A 138 5.45 25.09 6.46
N SER A 139 5.81 25.02 5.17
CA SER A 139 4.86 25.21 4.07
C SER A 139 3.82 24.08 4.02
N ALA A 140 4.27 22.83 4.14
CA ALA A 140 3.40 21.67 4.17
C ALA A 140 2.47 21.66 5.40
N LYS A 141 3.01 21.98 6.59
CA LYS A 141 2.24 22.14 7.82
C LYS A 141 1.16 23.20 7.68
N ASN A 142 1.50 24.35 7.10
CA ASN A 142 0.52 25.41 6.85
C ASN A 142 -0.56 24.96 5.86
N ALA A 143 -0.20 24.25 4.80
CA ALA A 143 -1.16 23.72 3.84
C ALA A 143 -2.15 22.74 4.50
N ILE A 144 -1.65 21.76 5.25
CA ILE A 144 -2.48 20.73 5.92
C ILE A 144 -3.48 21.35 6.91
N ASN A 145 -3.01 22.34 7.68
CA ASN A 145 -3.81 22.95 8.74
C ASN A 145 -4.82 24.00 8.23
N ARG A 146 -4.55 24.63 7.07
CA ARG A 146 -5.47 25.62 6.47
C ARG A 146 -6.61 24.99 5.67
N LEU A 147 -6.43 23.77 5.16
CA LEU A 147 -7.45 23.12 4.34
C LEU A 147 -8.63 22.64 5.19
N LYS A 148 -9.83 23.09 4.82
CA LYS A 148 -11.09 22.55 5.31
C LYS A 148 -11.20 21.07 4.93
N ILE A 149 -11.88 20.29 5.78
CA ILE A 149 -12.07 18.84 5.56
C ILE A 149 -13.10 18.58 4.46
N GLU A 150 -14.09 19.46 4.30
CA GLU A 150 -15.10 19.36 3.26
C GLU A 150 -14.46 19.41 1.86
N GLY A 151 -14.76 18.40 1.04
CA GLY A 151 -14.18 18.21 -0.28
C GLY A 151 -12.68 17.91 -0.34
N LEU A 152 -12.03 17.62 0.80
CA LEU A 152 -10.63 17.23 0.87
C LEU A 152 -10.51 15.70 0.81
N GLU A 153 -10.06 15.19 -0.33
CA GLU A 153 -10.03 13.75 -0.59
C GLU A 153 -8.75 13.08 -0.09
N GLY A 154 -7.64 13.81 -0.08
CA GLY A 154 -6.37 13.22 0.36
C GLY A 154 -5.23 14.21 0.50
N ILE A 155 -4.31 13.85 1.40
CA ILE A 155 -2.99 14.48 1.51
C ILE A 155 -1.95 13.37 1.58
N ARG A 156 -0.99 13.39 0.64
CA ARG A 156 0.17 12.49 0.60
C ARG A 156 1.45 13.28 0.77
N MET A 157 2.38 12.78 1.57
CA MET A 157 3.60 13.49 1.95
C MET A 157 4.79 12.56 1.92
N GLN A 158 5.86 12.95 1.25
CA GLN A 158 7.16 12.29 1.39
C GLN A 158 7.86 12.88 2.60
N ALA A 159 8.06 12.10 3.67
CA ALA A 159 8.59 12.60 4.94
C ALA A 159 9.50 11.57 5.63
N LYS A 160 10.10 11.96 6.76
CA LYS A 160 10.88 11.06 7.63
C LYS A 160 10.35 11.11 9.06
N ARG A 161 10.39 10.00 9.79
CA ARG A 161 10.25 9.97 11.25
C ARG A 161 11.63 9.94 11.91
N ILE A 162 11.78 10.64 13.05
CA ILE A 162 13.05 10.66 13.82
C ILE A 162 13.42 9.24 14.30
N ALA A 163 12.41 8.43 14.64
CA ALA A 163 12.60 7.12 15.25
C ALA A 163 13.08 6.02 14.29
N GLU A 164 13.02 6.22 12.96
CA GLU A 164 13.23 5.13 12.00
C GLU A 164 14.64 5.06 11.40
N ASP A 165 15.56 5.96 11.75
CA ASP A 165 16.96 5.99 11.23
C ASP A 165 17.07 5.85 9.69
N GLU A 166 15.99 6.14 8.98
CA GLU A 166 15.88 5.92 7.53
C GLU A 166 16.52 7.09 6.76
N LYS A 167 17.54 6.74 5.96
CA LYS A 167 18.19 7.69 5.05
C LYS A 167 17.24 8.21 3.94
N LYS A 168 16.15 7.50 3.64
CA LYS A 168 15.21 7.80 2.55
C LYS A 168 13.92 8.45 3.07
N LEU A 169 13.22 9.15 2.19
CA LEU A 169 11.87 9.68 2.47
C LEU A 169 10.86 8.57 2.23
N LYS A 170 9.94 8.36 3.18
CA LYS A 170 8.79 7.46 3.04
C LYS A 170 7.55 8.26 2.66
N GLU A 171 6.66 7.68 1.87
CA GLU A 171 5.35 8.29 1.61
C GLU A 171 4.41 8.00 2.78
N TYR A 172 3.81 9.07 3.32
CA TYR A 172 2.79 9.05 4.35
C TYR A 172 1.49 9.60 3.79
N ARG A 173 0.36 9.03 4.22
CA ARG A 173 -0.98 9.53 3.89
C ARG A 173 -1.61 10.09 5.16
N VAL A 174 -2.25 11.26 5.07
CA VAL A 174 -2.77 12.00 6.25
C VAL A 174 -4.30 12.00 6.33
N ILE A 175 -4.98 11.81 5.21
CA ILE A 175 -6.47 11.82 5.16
C ILE A 175 -6.96 10.66 4.30
N GLU A 176 -6.23 10.37 3.23
CA GLU A 176 -6.46 9.19 2.42
C GLU A 176 -6.05 7.96 3.24
N LYS A 177 -7.05 7.18 3.69
CA LYS A 177 -6.81 5.86 4.23
C LYS A 177 -6.05 5.02 3.18
N GLY A 178 -4.90 4.47 3.54
CA GLY A 178 -4.13 3.62 2.62
C GLY A 178 -3.54 2.41 3.30
N ASN A 179 -3.21 1.41 2.50
CA ASN A 179 -2.64 0.16 3.01
C ASN A 179 -1.34 0.44 3.77
N ILE A 180 -1.11 -0.28 4.86
CA ILE A 180 0.21 -0.33 5.48
C ILE A 180 1.17 -1.03 4.52
N THR A 181 2.22 -0.34 4.07
CA THR A 181 3.21 -0.86 3.13
C THR A 181 4.61 -0.87 3.72
N HIS A 182 5.38 -1.89 3.36
CA HIS A 182 6.80 -2.06 3.70
C HIS A 182 7.62 -2.34 2.44
N GLU A 183 8.84 -1.78 2.34
CA GLU A 183 9.75 -2.07 1.24
C GLU A 183 10.53 -3.37 1.56
N VAL A 184 10.30 -4.41 0.78
CA VAL A 184 11.06 -5.66 0.85
C VAL A 184 12.32 -5.51 0.00
N LYS A 185 13.51 -5.63 0.60
CA LYS A 185 14.79 -5.29 -0.06
C LYS A 185 15.52 -6.50 -0.63
N SER A 186 15.16 -7.69 -0.17
CA SER A 186 15.82 -8.93 -0.57
C SER A 186 15.13 -9.59 -1.76
N PHE A 187 15.93 -10.30 -2.57
CA PHE A 187 15.44 -11.22 -3.60
C PHE A 187 15.42 -12.68 -3.12
N ASP A 188 15.97 -12.95 -1.94
CA ASP A 188 15.99 -14.27 -1.31
C ASP A 188 14.64 -14.57 -0.64
N THR A 189 14.01 -15.68 -1.02
CA THR A 189 12.68 -16.07 -0.53
C THR A 189 12.61 -16.24 0.99
N ALA A 190 13.67 -16.77 1.63
CA ALA A 190 13.69 -16.95 3.08
C ALA A 190 13.77 -15.59 3.80
N ILE A 191 14.53 -14.65 3.25
CA ILE A 191 14.62 -13.29 3.78
C ILE A 191 13.31 -12.54 3.55
N ILE A 192 12.69 -12.68 2.37
CA ILE A 192 11.38 -12.09 2.07
C ILE A 192 10.34 -12.58 3.07
N HIS A 193 10.30 -13.88 3.36
CA HIS A 193 9.40 -14.45 4.36
C HIS A 193 9.62 -13.84 5.74
N GLN A 194 10.88 -13.69 6.18
CA GLN A 194 11.18 -13.07 7.47
C GLN A 194 10.78 -11.59 7.50
N GLU A 195 11.07 -10.81 6.45
CA GLU A 195 10.68 -9.40 6.34
C GLU A 195 9.15 -9.23 6.37
N MET A 196 8.42 -10.17 5.76
CA MET A 196 6.95 -10.20 5.77
C MET A 196 6.36 -10.54 7.15
N ASP A 197 6.98 -11.47 7.88
CA ASP A 197 6.62 -11.82 9.26
C ASP A 197 6.94 -10.69 10.24
N ASP A 198 8.08 -10.02 10.08
CA ASP A 198 8.44 -8.87 10.91
C ASP A 198 7.48 -7.68 10.65
N ALA A 199 7.13 -7.43 9.39
CA ALA A 199 6.21 -6.35 9.02
C ALA A 199 4.80 -6.54 9.62
N ILE A 200 4.28 -7.78 9.62
CA ILE A 200 2.95 -8.07 10.15
C ILE A 200 2.90 -8.01 11.69
N LYS A 201 4.05 -8.16 12.35
CA LYS A 201 4.23 -8.03 13.81
C LYS A 201 4.50 -6.60 14.27
N SER A 202 4.59 -5.64 13.33
CA SER A 202 4.82 -4.24 13.68
C SER A 202 3.72 -3.70 14.62
N SER A 203 4.12 -2.79 15.51
CA SER A 203 3.22 -2.17 16.49
C SER A 203 2.04 -1.45 15.84
N ILE A 204 2.24 -0.95 14.61
CA ILE A 204 1.22 -0.23 13.86
C ILE A 204 0.13 -1.16 13.33
N VAL A 205 0.51 -2.34 12.81
CA VAL A 205 -0.43 -3.39 12.42
C VAL A 205 -1.17 -3.92 13.63
N ALA A 206 -0.47 -4.14 14.76
CA ALA A 206 -1.11 -4.60 16.01
C ALA A 206 -2.17 -3.60 16.51
N LYS A 207 -1.85 -2.30 16.53
CA LYS A 207 -2.80 -1.25 16.91
C LYS A 207 -4.01 -1.21 15.98
N LYS A 208 -3.77 -1.17 14.66
CA LYS A 208 -4.84 -1.06 13.66
C LYS A 208 -5.73 -2.31 13.56
N TYR A 209 -5.15 -3.49 13.77
CA TYR A 209 -5.92 -4.73 13.84
C TYR A 209 -6.83 -4.77 15.08
N ALA A 210 -6.36 -4.25 16.23
CA ALA A 210 -7.20 -4.14 17.42
C ALA A 210 -8.39 -3.19 17.19
N GLU A 211 -8.16 -2.03 16.56
CA GLU A 211 -9.22 -1.10 16.15
C GLU A 211 -10.25 -1.79 15.23
N TYR A 212 -9.79 -2.57 14.25
CA TYR A 212 -10.67 -3.30 13.32
C TYR A 212 -11.50 -4.41 14.02
N GLY A 213 -10.91 -5.12 14.98
CA GLY A 213 -11.60 -6.17 15.74
C GLY A 213 -12.69 -5.65 16.68
N GLU A 214 -12.63 -4.38 17.08
CA GLU A 214 -13.70 -3.72 17.85
C GLU A 214 -14.85 -3.23 16.94
N GLU A 215 -14.56 -2.92 15.67
CA GLU A 215 -15.54 -2.42 14.69
C GLU A 215 -16.30 -3.54 13.97
N THR A 216 -15.73 -4.75 13.87
CA THR A 216 -16.34 -5.88 13.18
C THR A 216 -16.89 -6.90 14.17
N GLU A 217 -18.23 -7.02 14.24
CA GLU A 217 -18.93 -8.11 14.94
C GLU A 217 -18.66 -9.46 14.26
N PHE A 218 -17.42 -9.97 14.31
CA PHE A 218 -17.14 -11.32 13.85
C PHE A 218 -17.76 -12.30 14.86
N CYS A 219 -18.86 -12.94 14.48
CA CYS A 219 -19.57 -13.86 15.35
C CYS A 219 -18.97 -15.27 15.20
N ASP A 220 -18.46 -15.85 16.29
CA ASP A 220 -17.92 -17.21 16.38
C ASP A 220 -18.82 -18.32 15.79
N LYS A 221 -20.10 -18.02 15.54
CA LYS A 221 -21.05 -18.93 14.87
C LYS A 221 -20.70 -19.21 13.41
N GLU A 222 -20.03 -18.31 12.69
CA GLU A 222 -19.66 -18.50 11.29
C GLU A 222 -18.50 -19.50 11.11
N LEU A 223 -17.67 -19.67 12.15
CA LEU A 223 -16.56 -20.64 12.18
C LEU A 223 -17.03 -22.10 12.11
N GLN A 224 -18.25 -22.41 12.55
CA GLN A 224 -18.79 -23.77 12.53
C GLN A 224 -18.90 -24.34 11.10
N ALA A 225 -19.18 -23.50 10.10
CA ALA A 225 -19.22 -23.93 8.70
C ALA A 225 -17.83 -24.37 8.18
N LEU A 226 -16.75 -23.74 8.66
CA LEU A 226 -15.38 -24.08 8.28
C LEU A 226 -14.85 -25.32 9.01
N THR A 227 -15.34 -25.62 10.23
CA THR A 227 -14.93 -26.83 10.97
C THR A 227 -15.25 -28.14 10.24
N HIS A 228 -16.21 -28.13 9.31
CA HIS A 228 -16.52 -29.28 8.45
C HIS A 228 -15.32 -29.74 7.60
N PHE A 229 -14.43 -28.81 7.21
CA PHE A 229 -13.26 -29.11 6.38
C PHE A 229 -12.05 -29.63 7.18
N TYR A 230 -12.05 -29.53 8.51
CA TYR A 230 -10.98 -30.08 9.35
C TYR A 230 -11.24 -31.54 9.79
N ASP A 231 -12.37 -32.10 9.38
CA ASP A 231 -12.80 -33.47 9.70
C ASP A 231 -12.79 -34.30 8.41
N VAL A 232 -11.77 -35.15 8.29
CA VAL A 232 -11.52 -36.00 7.11
C VAL A 232 -12.71 -36.94 6.82
N GLU A 233 -13.50 -37.32 7.83
CA GLU A 233 -14.66 -38.18 7.62
C GLU A 233 -15.80 -37.47 6.89
N LYS A 234 -15.91 -36.15 7.07
CA LYS A 234 -16.94 -35.33 6.45
C LYS A 234 -16.70 -35.07 4.96
N TRP A 235 -15.47 -35.26 4.49
CA TRP A 235 -15.11 -35.12 3.08
C TRP A 235 -15.64 -36.26 2.20
N ARG A 236 -16.05 -37.39 2.81
CA ARG A 236 -16.50 -38.59 2.07
C ARG A 236 -17.91 -38.47 1.46
N ASN A 237 -18.68 -37.45 1.85
CA ASN A 237 -20.07 -37.24 1.43
C ASN A 237 -20.29 -35.93 0.65
N LEU A 238 -19.22 -35.33 0.12
CA LEU A 238 -19.27 -34.21 -0.83
C LEU A 238 -19.23 -34.71 -2.27
#